data_AF-A0A7X3X3J2-F1
#
_entry.id   AF-A0A7X3X3J2-F1
#
_cell.length_a   1.000
_cell.length_b   1.000
_cell.length_c   1.000
_cell.angle_alpha   90.00
_cell.angle_beta   90.00
_cell.angle_gamma   90.00
#
_symmetry.space_group_name_H-M   'P 1'
#
loop_
_entity.id
_entity.type
_entity.pdbx_description
1 polymer ?
#
loop_
_entity_poly.entity_id
_entity_poly.type
_entity_poly.pdbx_seq_one_letter_code
_entity_poly.pdbx_strand_id
1 'polypeptide(L)'
;MKGRTLRNGAIVALAAVIWMPVAPAGGVHEIPADVIVRAFVKAEAGALHLVVRVPLTSMRDVDFPVRGPGYVEIEEATELLADQAKVWIADYVTLYEEAARLPAPVVIGARISLPSDPSFADYERAVAQIAA
;
A
#
# COMPACT_ATOMS: atom_id res chain seq x y z
N MET A 1 15.29 -1.56 -70.41
CA MET A 1 15.87 -1.92 -69.09
C MET A 1 15.38 -0.96 -68.01
N LYS A 2 14.54 -1.39 -67.05
CA LYS A 2 14.56 -0.88 -65.66
C LYS A 2 13.68 -1.77 -64.77
N GLY A 3 14.29 -2.50 -63.82
CA GLY A 3 13.58 -3.46 -62.97
C GLY A 3 13.79 -3.23 -61.47
N ARG A 4 12.73 -2.75 -60.79
CA ARG A 4 12.31 -3.09 -59.40
C ARG A 4 13.28 -2.82 -58.22
N THR A 5 13.80 -1.59 -58.05
CA THR A 5 14.49 -1.14 -56.80
C THR A 5 13.58 -1.08 -55.56
N LEU A 6 12.26 -1.01 -55.75
CA LEU A 6 11.24 -0.90 -54.67
C LEU A 6 11.25 -2.05 -53.63
N ARG A 7 11.84 -3.21 -53.93
CA ARG A 7 11.85 -4.36 -53.00
C ARG A 7 12.80 -4.16 -51.81
N ASN A 8 13.92 -3.47 -51.99
CA ASN A 8 14.97 -3.45 -50.98
C ASN A 8 14.62 -2.48 -49.83
N GLY A 9 14.02 -1.33 -50.14
CA GLY A 9 13.55 -0.38 -49.12
C GLY A 9 12.47 -0.97 -48.21
N ALA A 10 11.54 -1.76 -48.77
CA ALA A 10 10.50 -2.44 -48.00
C ALA A 10 11.09 -3.47 -47.01
N ILE A 11 12.14 -4.21 -47.41
CA ILE A 11 12.81 -5.19 -46.54
C ILE A 11 13.54 -4.48 -45.38
N VAL A 12 14.23 -3.37 -45.66
CA VAL A 12 14.92 -2.58 -44.62
C VAL A 12 13.93 -1.95 -43.64
N ALA A 13 12.81 -1.40 -44.14
CA ALA A 13 11.76 -0.87 -43.28
C ALA A 13 11.13 -1.94 -42.38
N LEU A 14 10.86 -3.14 -42.91
CA LEU A 14 10.32 -4.25 -42.12
C LEU A 14 11.31 -4.72 -41.05
N ALA A 15 12.60 -4.82 -41.38
CA ALA A 15 13.65 -5.18 -40.43
C ALA A 15 13.80 -4.15 -39.29
N ALA A 16 13.68 -2.85 -39.59
CA ALA A 16 13.76 -1.79 -38.58
C ALA A 16 12.59 -1.83 -37.58
N VAL A 17 11.38 -2.18 -38.03
CA VAL A 17 10.20 -2.35 -37.14
C VAL A 17 10.37 -3.56 -36.21
N ILE A 18 10.94 -4.66 -36.70
CA ILE A 18 11.19 -5.87 -35.89
C ILE A 18 12.25 -5.63 -34.79
N TRP A 19 13.19 -4.72 -35.02
CA TRP A 19 14.24 -4.35 -34.07
C TRP A 19 13.88 -3.22 -33.12
N MET A 20 12.65 -2.69 -33.17
CA MET A 20 12.20 -1.70 -32.19
C MET A 20 12.02 -2.40 -30.83
N PRO A 21 12.82 -2.06 -29.80
CA PRO A 21 12.64 -2.66 -28.49
C PRO A 21 11.28 -2.22 -27.96
N VAL A 22 10.38 -3.17 -27.79
CA VAL A 22 9.17 -2.96 -26.99
C VAL A 22 9.68 -2.74 -25.57
N ALA A 23 9.71 -1.48 -25.15
CA ALA A 23 9.98 -1.16 -23.75
C ALA A 23 8.98 -1.96 -22.91
N PRO A 24 9.42 -2.75 -21.92
CA PRO A 24 8.48 -3.38 -21.01
C PRO A 24 7.61 -2.28 -20.43
N ALA A 25 6.29 -2.44 -20.50
CA ALA A 25 5.38 -1.46 -19.92
C ALA A 25 5.74 -1.34 -18.43
N GLY A 26 6.38 -0.22 -18.07
CA GLY A 26 6.80 0.06 -16.70
C GLY A 26 5.60 -0.10 -15.80
N GLY A 27 5.77 -0.91 -14.74
CA GLY A 27 4.66 -1.57 -14.06
C GLY A 27 3.44 -0.66 -13.85
N VAL A 28 2.35 -0.96 -14.56
CA VAL A 28 1.04 -0.46 -14.17
C VAL A 28 0.74 -1.12 -12.84
N HIS A 29 1.03 -0.39 -11.75
CA HIS A 29 1.02 -0.92 -10.39
C HIS A 29 -0.29 -1.69 -10.13
N GLU A 30 -0.15 -3.00 -9.96
CA GLU A 30 -1.29 -3.92 -9.93
C GLU A 30 -2.14 -3.64 -8.69
N ILE A 31 -3.45 -3.48 -8.88
CA ILE A 31 -4.37 -3.31 -7.75
C ILE A 31 -4.48 -4.69 -7.09
N PRO A 32 -4.22 -4.84 -5.78
CA PRO A 32 -4.45 -6.11 -5.10
C PRO A 32 -5.89 -6.57 -5.37
N ALA A 33 -6.05 -7.78 -5.92
CA ALA A 33 -7.36 -8.31 -6.29
C ALA A 33 -8.28 -8.43 -5.06
N ASP A 34 -7.69 -8.65 -3.90
CA ASP A 34 -8.30 -8.61 -2.58
C ASP A 34 -7.33 -8.01 -1.55
N VAL A 35 -7.90 -7.42 -0.49
CA VAL A 35 -7.16 -6.98 0.70
C VAL A 35 -7.93 -7.38 1.95
N ILE A 36 -7.25 -7.97 2.93
CA ILE A 36 -7.85 -8.34 4.21
C ILE A 36 -7.44 -7.30 5.26
N VAL A 37 -8.38 -6.42 5.60
CA VAL A 37 -8.27 -5.56 6.79
C VAL A 37 -8.71 -6.37 8.02
N ARG A 38 -7.92 -6.33 9.09
CA ARG A 38 -8.30 -6.88 10.39
C ARG A 38 -8.41 -5.74 11.40
N ALA A 39 -9.51 -5.68 12.13
CA ALA A 39 -9.72 -4.67 13.16
C ALA A 39 -10.34 -5.28 14.41
N PHE A 40 -9.95 -4.75 15.57
CA PHE A 40 -10.66 -4.96 16.82
C PHE A 40 -11.07 -3.60 17.38
N VAL A 41 -12.27 -3.54 17.95
CA VAL A 41 -12.76 -2.36 18.68
C VAL A 41 -13.10 -2.75 20.11
N LYS A 42 -12.74 -1.91 21.08
CA LYS A 42 -12.99 -2.15 22.51
C LYS A 42 -13.36 -0.85 23.20
N ALA A 43 -14.51 -0.84 23.87
CA ALA A 43 -14.90 0.26 24.74
C ALA A 43 -14.20 0.12 26.10
N GLU A 44 -13.57 1.20 26.55
CA GLU A 44 -13.01 1.35 27.89
C GLU A 44 -13.53 2.66 28.52
N ALA A 45 -13.25 2.91 29.80
CA ALA A 45 -13.87 4.02 30.53
C ALA A 45 -13.46 5.39 29.94
N GLY A 46 -14.36 6.01 29.17
CA GLY A 46 -14.13 7.30 28.51
C GLY A 46 -13.41 7.24 27.16
N ALA A 47 -13.18 6.06 26.59
CA ALA A 47 -12.50 5.90 25.30
C ALA A 47 -13.00 4.69 24.50
N LEU A 48 -12.99 4.80 23.17
CA LEU A 48 -13.21 3.67 22.26
C LEU A 48 -11.91 3.37 21.52
N HIS A 49 -11.27 2.26 21.87
CA HIS A 49 -10.00 1.84 21.27
C HIS A 49 -10.27 1.07 19.99
N LEU A 50 -9.65 1.51 18.89
CA LEU A 50 -9.67 0.84 17.59
C LEU A 50 -8.23 0.48 17.21
N VAL A 51 -7.96 -0.80 16.99
CA VAL A 51 -6.67 -1.29 16.48
C VAL A 51 -6.90 -1.98 15.13
N VAL A 52 -6.16 -1.56 14.11
CA VAL A 52 -6.36 -1.96 12.71
C VAL A 52 -5.05 -2.42 12.09
N ARG A 53 -5.10 -3.51 11.31
CA ARG A 53 -4.03 -3.97 10.42
C ARG A 53 -4.54 -3.94 8.99
N VAL A 54 -3.80 -3.23 8.15
CA VAL A 54 -4.03 -3.10 6.70
C VAL A 54 -2.75 -3.55 5.98
N PRO A 55 -2.85 -4.29 4.86
CA PRO A 55 -1.68 -4.60 4.05
C PRO A 55 -1.05 -3.31 3.49
N LEU A 56 0.26 -3.13 3.64
CA LEU A 56 0.96 -1.91 3.18
C LEU A 56 0.79 -1.66 1.67
N THR A 57 0.63 -2.74 0.89
CA THR A 57 0.29 -2.72 -0.55
C THR A 57 -1.05 -2.05 -0.89
N SER A 58 -1.88 -1.76 0.11
CA SER A 58 -3.15 -1.01 -0.02
C SER A 58 -2.97 0.50 0.18
N MET A 59 -1.85 0.96 0.75
CA MET A 59 -1.54 2.37 0.99
C MET A 59 -0.75 2.94 -0.20
N ARG A 60 -1.45 3.15 -1.32
CA ARG A 60 -0.83 3.22 -2.65
C ARG A 60 -0.27 4.59 -3.02
N ASP A 61 -0.83 5.66 -2.47
CA ASP A 61 -0.30 7.03 -2.64
C ASP A 61 0.61 7.43 -1.46
N VAL A 62 1.36 6.44 -0.93
CA VAL A 62 2.39 6.63 0.10
C VAL A 62 3.72 6.10 -0.45
N ASP A 63 4.64 7.02 -0.72
CA ASP A 63 6.01 6.71 -1.10
C ASP A 63 6.80 6.25 0.14
N PHE A 64 6.62 4.98 0.52
CA PHE A 64 7.44 4.37 1.56
C PHE A 64 8.91 4.28 1.11
N PRO A 65 9.88 4.70 1.95
CA PRO A 65 11.29 4.59 1.61
C PRO A 65 11.68 3.13 1.44
N VAL A 66 12.49 2.84 0.41
CA VAL A 66 12.92 1.48 0.06
C VAL A 66 14.43 1.41 -0.20
N ARG A 67 15.04 0.30 0.20
CA ARG A 67 16.45 -0.04 -0.07
C ARG A 67 16.57 -1.25 -0.99
N GLY A 68 17.49 -1.17 -1.95
CA GLY A 68 17.81 -2.29 -2.84
C GLY A 68 16.63 -2.69 -3.73
N PRO A 69 16.33 -4.00 -3.89
CA PRO A 69 15.24 -4.50 -4.76
C PRO A 69 13.79 -4.12 -4.37
N GLY A 70 13.57 -3.13 -3.49
CA GLY A 70 12.23 -2.74 -3.01
C GLY A 70 11.89 -3.20 -1.58
N TYR A 71 12.88 -3.48 -0.74
CA TYR A 71 12.64 -3.72 0.69
C TYR A 71 12.37 -2.40 1.40
N VAL A 72 11.31 -2.30 2.19
CA VAL A 72 11.00 -1.08 2.96
C VAL A 72 12.12 -0.77 3.95
N GLU A 73 12.59 0.47 3.95
CA GLU A 73 13.45 1.01 5.00
C GLU A 73 12.57 1.30 6.22
N ILE A 74 12.66 0.46 7.25
CA ILE A 74 11.78 0.52 8.42
C ILE A 74 12.07 1.75 9.28
N GLU A 75 13.32 2.21 9.39
CA GLU A 75 13.66 3.37 10.22
C GLU A 75 13.05 4.64 9.61
N GLU A 76 13.37 4.91 8.34
CA GLU A 76 12.83 6.06 7.60
C GLU A 76 11.29 5.97 7.44
N ALA A 77 10.74 4.77 7.21
CA ALA A 77 9.28 4.61 7.08
C ALA A 77 8.53 4.88 8.38
N THR A 78 9.15 4.60 9.54
CA THR A 78 8.51 4.76 10.86
C THR A 78 8.12 6.22 11.13
N GLU A 79 8.93 7.18 10.67
CA GLU A 79 8.63 8.62 10.80
C GLU A 79 7.33 9.03 10.10
N LEU A 80 6.96 8.34 9.01
CA LEU A 80 5.74 8.63 8.25
C LEU A 80 4.48 7.96 8.84
N LEU A 81 4.62 6.92 9.68
CA LEU A 81 3.49 6.03 9.99
C LEU A 81 2.33 6.70 10.73
N ALA A 82 2.60 7.66 11.62
CA ALA A 82 1.54 8.34 12.37
C ALA A 82 0.64 9.18 11.44
N ASP A 83 1.26 9.98 10.57
CA ASP A 83 0.56 10.82 9.60
C ASP A 83 -0.17 9.98 8.54
N GLN A 84 0.46 8.92 8.04
CA GLN A 84 -0.16 8.05 7.05
C GLN A 84 -1.29 7.21 7.66
N ALA A 85 -1.16 6.73 8.90
CA ALA A 85 -2.27 6.10 9.61
C ALA A 85 -3.44 7.08 9.85
N LYS A 86 -3.15 8.36 10.06
CA LYS A 86 -4.20 9.38 10.14
C LYS A 86 -4.92 9.55 8.81
N VAL A 87 -4.18 9.84 7.73
CA VAL A 87 -4.75 10.13 6.40
C VAL A 87 -5.51 8.93 5.82
N TRP A 88 -4.96 7.71 5.94
CA TRP A 88 -5.52 6.52 5.30
C TRP A 88 -6.54 5.76 6.15
N ILE A 89 -6.46 5.84 7.48
CA ILE A 89 -7.32 5.08 8.38
C ILE A 89 -8.20 6.01 9.22
N ALA A 90 -7.61 6.88 10.04
CA ALA A 90 -8.38 7.67 11.02
C ALA A 90 -9.41 8.60 10.37
N ASP A 91 -9.03 9.29 9.28
CA ASP A 91 -9.89 10.26 8.61
C ASP A 91 -11.04 9.60 7.80
N TYR A 92 -10.93 8.30 7.49
CA TYR A 92 -11.98 7.50 6.87
C TYR A 92 -12.85 6.73 7.87
N VAL A 93 -12.44 6.65 9.15
CA VAL A 93 -13.20 5.99 10.21
C VAL A 93 -14.17 6.98 10.85
N THR A 94 -15.45 6.60 10.90
CA THR A 94 -16.45 7.28 11.73
C THR A 94 -17.08 6.29 12.70
N LEU A 95 -17.01 6.60 13.98
CA LEU A 95 -17.55 5.79 15.08
C LEU A 95 -18.71 6.54 15.75
N TYR A 96 -19.65 5.78 16.29
CA TYR A 96 -20.84 6.28 16.96
C TYR A 96 -21.02 5.54 18.29
N GLU A 97 -21.47 6.27 19.31
CA GLU A 97 -22.08 5.71 20.51
C GLU A 97 -23.60 5.88 20.37
N GLU A 98 -24.31 4.77 20.19
CA GLU A 98 -25.71 4.78 19.73
C GLU A 98 -25.89 5.61 18.44
N ALA A 99 -26.53 6.79 18.55
CA ALA A 99 -26.71 7.74 17.45
C ALA A 99 -25.75 8.95 17.51
N ALA A 100 -24.97 9.10 18.58
CA ALA A 100 -24.04 10.21 18.77
C ALA A 100 -22.71 9.90 18.07
N ARG A 101 -22.30 10.75 17.12
CA ARG A 101 -20.99 10.63 16.45
C ARG A 101 -19.89 10.94 17.46
N LEU A 102 -18.92 10.03 17.60
CA LEU A 102 -17.73 10.25 18.42
C LEU A 102 -16.78 11.27 17.76
N PRO A 103 -15.87 11.90 18.53
CA PRO A 103 -14.80 12.74 17.98
C PRO A 103 -13.96 12.01 16.93
N ALA A 104 -13.23 12.78 16.10
CA ALA A 104 -12.31 12.20 15.13
C ALA A 104 -11.27 11.30 15.84
N PRO A 105 -10.97 10.09 15.31
CA PRO A 105 -10.00 9.20 15.93
C PRO A 105 -8.61 9.85 16.02
N VAL A 106 -7.93 9.63 17.15
CA VAL A 106 -6.55 10.07 17.36
C VAL A 106 -5.62 8.86 17.18
N VAL A 107 -4.59 9.00 16.34
CA VAL A 107 -3.56 7.97 16.17
C VAL A 107 -2.64 8.01 17.39
N ILE A 108 -2.68 6.96 18.21
CA ILE A 108 -1.83 6.81 19.41
C ILE A 108 -0.55 6.02 19.16
N GLY A 109 -0.44 5.34 18.01
CA GLY A 109 0.71 4.55 17.60
C GLY A 109 0.44 3.84 16.27
N ALA A 110 1.50 3.54 15.53
CA ALA A 110 1.46 2.83 14.25
C ALA A 110 2.79 2.09 14.03
N ARG A 111 2.73 0.90 13.43
CA ARG A 111 3.90 0.00 13.29
C ARG A 111 3.81 -0.86 12.02
N ILE A 112 4.91 -1.02 11.32
CA ILE A 112 5.03 -2.00 10.23
C ILE A 112 5.26 -3.40 10.82
N SER A 113 4.51 -4.40 10.33
CA SER A 113 4.67 -5.81 10.70
C SER A 113 4.72 -6.69 9.45
N LEU A 114 5.36 -7.86 9.55
CA LEU A 114 5.42 -8.83 8.45
C LEU A 114 4.01 -9.38 8.12
N PRO A 115 3.72 -9.80 6.88
CA PRO A 115 2.44 -10.44 6.54
C PRO A 115 2.14 -11.69 7.39
N SER A 116 3.17 -12.44 7.76
CA SER A 116 3.08 -13.64 8.62
C SER A 116 2.90 -13.34 10.12
N ASP A 117 2.89 -12.07 10.54
CA ASP A 117 2.82 -11.71 11.95
C ASP A 117 1.48 -12.18 12.60
N PRO A 118 1.53 -12.91 13.74
CA PRO A 118 0.35 -13.50 14.37
C PRO A 118 -0.34 -12.60 15.40
N SER A 119 0.14 -11.37 15.65
CA SER A 119 -0.37 -10.50 16.73
C SER A 119 -1.87 -10.20 16.64
N PHE A 120 -2.42 -10.08 15.43
CA PHE A 120 -3.86 -9.91 15.19
C PHE A 120 -4.64 -11.24 15.28
N ALA A 121 -4.29 -12.08 16.26
CA ALA A 121 -5.08 -13.25 16.69
C ALA A 121 -6.15 -12.85 17.72
N ASP A 122 -5.86 -11.84 18.55
CA ASP A 122 -6.76 -11.27 19.56
C ASP A 122 -6.41 -9.80 19.82
N TYR A 123 -7.25 -9.10 20.60
CA TYR A 123 -7.11 -7.67 20.88
C TYR A 123 -5.86 -7.38 21.71
N GLU A 124 -5.63 -8.16 22.77
CA GLU A 124 -4.54 -7.96 23.72
C GLU A 124 -3.17 -8.07 23.03
N ARG A 125 -2.98 -9.07 22.16
CA ARG A 125 -1.76 -9.22 21.35
C ARG A 125 -1.62 -8.14 20.28
N ALA A 126 -2.71 -7.68 19.68
CA ALA A 126 -2.68 -6.62 18.68
C ALA A 126 -2.26 -5.27 19.31
N VAL A 127 -2.80 -4.90 20.48
CA VAL A 127 -2.42 -3.68 21.19
C VAL A 127 -0.98 -3.76 21.71
N ALA A 128 -0.54 -4.92 22.21
CA ALA A 128 0.83 -5.10 22.69
C ALA A 128 1.91 -4.89 21.61
N GLN A 129 1.60 -5.06 20.32
CA GLN A 129 2.52 -4.71 19.22
C GLN A 129 2.62 -3.20 18.94
N ILE A 130 1.59 -2.42 19.26
CA ILE A 130 1.56 -0.97 18.97
C ILE A 130 2.10 -0.16 20.15
N ALA A 131 2.05 -0.72 21.36
CA ALA A 131 2.54 -0.10 22.59
C ALA A 131 4.05 -0.36 22.89
N ALA A 132 4.79 -0.95 21.96
CA ALA A 132 6.17 -1.43 22.12
C ALA A 132 7.08 -0.99 20.96
#